data_AF-A0A6I9IDA3-F1
#
_entry.id   AF-A0A6I9IDA3-F1
#
_cell.length_a   1.000
_cell.length_b   1.000
_cell.length_c   1.000
_cell.angle_alpha   90.00
_cell.angle_beta   90.00
_cell.angle_gamma   90.00
#
_symmetry.space_group_name_H-M   'P 1'
#
loop_
_entity.id
_entity.type
_entity.pdbx_description
1 polymer ?
#
loop_
_entity_poly.entity_id
_entity_poly.type
_entity_poly.pdbx_seq_one_letter_code
_entity_poly.pdbx_strand_id
1 'polypeptide(L)'
;MVAPFLLYVAFLVCVSKGPSEMCYKCKQYHLGTCYDTMKSCFLKYHQSCAVENIYILTRKGRSMYFYSKLSCMTNCKDINFLSFDRRTELICCKHKNYCNLPEGV
;
A
#
# COMPACT_ATOMS: atom_id res chain seq x y z
N MET A 1 -19.18 37.40 -21.51
CA MET A 1 -19.69 36.37 -20.58
C MET A 1 -18.98 35.00 -20.68
N VAL A 2 -18.11 34.77 -21.67
CA VAL A 2 -17.43 33.47 -21.87
C VAL A 2 -16.20 33.27 -20.96
N ALA A 3 -15.44 34.35 -20.72
CA ALA A 3 -14.23 34.32 -19.88
C ALA A 3 -14.44 33.85 -18.41
N PRO A 4 -15.47 34.33 -17.66
CA PRO A 4 -15.68 33.86 -16.29
C PRO A 4 -16.12 32.39 -16.23
N PHE A 5 -16.82 31.91 -17.27
CA PHE A 5 -17.26 30.52 -17.38
C PHE A 5 -16.07 29.57 -17.58
N LEU A 6 -15.10 29.96 -18.42
CA LEU A 6 -13.87 29.19 -18.64
C LEU A 6 -12.98 29.13 -17.40
N LEU A 7 -12.87 30.23 -16.66
CA LEU A 7 -12.15 30.28 -15.37
C LEU A 7 -12.80 29.35 -14.33
N TYR A 8 -14.13 29.33 -14.26
CA TYR A 8 -14.87 28.45 -13.35
C TYR A 8 -14.67 26.97 -13.66
N VAL A 9 -14.72 26.59 -14.95
CA VAL A 9 -14.46 25.20 -15.39
C VAL A 9 -13.01 24.79 -15.11
N ALA A 10 -12.04 25.67 -15.38
CA ALA A 10 -10.63 25.40 -15.07
C ALA A 10 -10.40 25.20 -13.56
N PHE A 11 -11.04 26.02 -12.70
CA PHE A 11 -11.00 25.87 -11.25
C PHE A 11 -11.59 24.52 -10.80
N LEU A 12 -12.75 24.11 -11.31
CA LEU A 12 -13.37 22.82 -11.01
C LEU A 12 -12.49 21.63 -11.44
N VAL A 13 -11.84 21.72 -12.60
CA VAL A 13 -10.93 20.67 -13.09
C VAL A 13 -9.66 20.59 -12.24
N CYS A 14 -9.12 21.72 -11.78
CA CYS A 14 -7.95 21.73 -10.89
C CYS A 14 -8.25 21.17 -9.49
N VAL A 15 -9.43 21.46 -8.93
CA VAL A 15 -9.82 21.00 -7.58
C VAL A 15 -10.16 19.50 -7.55
N SER A 16 -10.56 18.90 -8.67
CA SER A 16 -10.91 17.48 -8.72
C SER A 16 -9.71 16.52 -8.71
N LYS A 17 -8.47 17.01 -8.77
CA LYS A 17 -7.29 16.20 -8.42
C LYS A 17 -7.27 16.04 -6.90
N GLY A 18 -7.93 14.99 -6.42
CA GLY A 18 -7.80 14.54 -5.03
C GLY A 18 -6.32 14.41 -4.64
N PRO A 19 -6.00 14.53 -3.34
CA PRO A 19 -4.63 14.46 -2.87
C PRO A 19 -3.95 13.19 -3.40
N SER A 20 -2.76 13.32 -3.98
CA SER A 20 -1.97 12.16 -4.39
C SER A 20 -1.63 11.35 -3.15
N GLU A 21 -2.26 10.18 -3.03
CA GLU A 21 -2.07 9.29 -1.90
C GLU A 21 -0.63 8.75 -1.87
N MET A 22 -0.01 8.80 -0.69
CA MET A 22 1.33 8.29 -0.45
C MET A 22 1.27 6.95 0.27
N CYS A 23 2.24 6.07 0.00
CA CYS A 23 2.43 4.80 0.69
C CYS A 23 3.87 4.67 1.20
N TYR A 24 4.09 3.81 2.18
CA TYR A 24 5.44 3.40 2.55
C TYR A 24 5.99 2.34 1.61
N LYS A 25 7.32 2.37 1.43
CA LYS A 25 8.11 1.36 0.72
C LYS A 25 9.20 0.83 1.64
N CYS A 26 9.16 -0.47 1.88
CA CYS A 26 10.17 -1.19 2.65
C CYS A 26 10.19 -2.64 2.19
N LYS A 27 11.38 -3.22 1.93
CA LYS A 27 11.46 -4.64 1.54
C LYS A 27 11.46 -5.59 2.73
N GLN A 28 11.87 -5.10 3.90
CA GLN A 28 11.88 -5.90 5.12
C GLN A 28 11.44 -5.04 6.31
N TYR A 29 10.13 -4.91 6.47
CA TYR A 29 9.50 -4.26 7.61
C TYR A 29 9.19 -5.31 8.67
N HIS A 30 9.56 -5.06 9.92
CA HIS A 30 9.37 -5.99 11.01
C HIS A 30 9.10 -5.20 12.30
N LEU A 31 7.92 -5.41 12.89
CA LEU A 31 7.54 -4.86 14.21
C LEU A 31 7.86 -3.36 14.38
N GLY A 32 7.45 -2.52 13.42
CA GLY A 32 7.67 -1.06 13.49
C GLY A 32 8.95 -0.57 12.80
N THR A 33 9.88 -1.46 12.47
CA THR A 33 11.19 -1.08 11.91
C THR A 33 11.32 -1.53 10.46
N CYS A 34 11.79 -0.66 9.57
CA CYS A 34 12.30 -1.07 8.27
C CYS A 34 13.79 -1.38 8.42
N TYR A 35 14.22 -2.61 8.15
CA TYR A 35 15.65 -2.99 8.20
C TYR A 35 16.46 -2.44 7.01
N ASP A 36 15.77 -2.03 5.95
CA ASP A 36 16.31 -1.17 4.91
C ASP A 36 16.03 0.31 5.25
N THR A 37 16.28 1.22 4.30
CA THR A 37 15.75 2.58 4.38
C THR A 37 14.24 2.60 4.11
N MET A 38 13.46 3.12 5.06
CA MET A 38 12.04 3.43 4.83
C MET A 38 11.92 4.52 3.76
N LYS A 39 11.20 4.22 2.68
CA LYS A 39 10.95 5.17 1.57
C LYS A 39 9.46 5.43 1.44
N SER A 40 9.10 6.41 0.62
CA SER A 40 7.71 6.67 0.23
C SER A 40 7.52 6.50 -1.29
N CYS A 41 6.28 6.32 -1.71
CA CYS A 41 5.87 6.43 -3.11
C CYS A 41 4.50 7.09 -3.22
N PHE A 42 4.30 7.81 -4.32
CA PHE A 42 2.99 8.34 -4.72
C PHE A 42 2.26 7.30 -5.56
N LEU A 43 0.96 7.12 -5.28
CA LEU A 43 0.11 6.26 -6.10
C LEU A 43 0.00 6.81 -7.52
N LYS A 44 0.32 5.95 -8.49
CA LYS A 44 0.06 6.18 -9.90
C LYS A 44 -1.32 5.63 -10.29
N TYR A 45 -1.73 5.87 -11.54
CA TYR A 45 -2.95 5.29 -12.10
C TYR A 45 -2.98 3.76 -11.90
N HIS A 46 -4.12 3.25 -11.42
CA HIS A 46 -4.35 1.83 -11.05
C HIS A 46 -3.41 1.23 -9.99
N GLN A 47 -2.74 2.05 -9.18
CA GLN A 47 -1.98 1.58 -8.02
C GLN A 47 -2.76 1.76 -6.72
N SER A 48 -2.48 0.88 -5.77
CA SER A 48 -2.90 0.96 -4.37
C SER A 48 -1.69 0.79 -3.46
N CYS A 49 -1.78 1.23 -2.20
CA CYS A 49 -0.79 0.84 -1.22
C CYS A 49 -0.97 -0.65 -0.90
N ALA A 50 0.14 -1.34 -0.65
CA ALA A 50 0.14 -2.78 -0.42
C ALA A 50 1.02 -3.14 0.78
N VAL A 51 0.55 -4.14 1.53
CA VAL A 51 1.29 -4.87 2.55
C VAL A 51 1.32 -6.34 2.14
N GLU A 52 2.50 -6.91 1.92
CA GLU A 52 2.67 -8.36 1.85
C GLU A 52 3.16 -8.84 3.22
N ASN A 53 2.34 -9.53 4.00
CA ASN A 53 2.74 -10.19 5.24
C ASN A 53 3.28 -11.59 4.92
N ILE A 54 4.54 -11.84 5.24
CA ILE A 54 5.20 -13.12 5.03
C ILE A 54 5.22 -13.88 6.34
N TYR A 55 4.70 -15.10 6.31
CA TYR A 55 4.68 -16.04 7.42
C TYR A 55 5.44 -17.31 7.06
N ILE A 56 6.21 -17.85 8.00
CA ILE A 56 6.83 -19.18 7.89
C ILE A 56 5.86 -20.21 8.46
N LEU A 57 5.64 -21.29 7.72
CA LEU A 57 4.82 -22.41 8.17
C LEU A 57 5.68 -23.37 9.00
N THR A 58 5.25 -23.62 10.23
CA THR A 58 5.83 -24.68 11.04
C THR A 58 5.38 -26.05 10.53
N ARG A 59 6.13 -27.12 10.86
CA ARG A 59 5.72 -28.50 10.58
C ARG A 59 4.33 -28.88 11.16
N LYS A 60 3.86 -28.12 12.15
CA LYS A 60 2.52 -28.29 12.77
C LYS A 60 1.43 -27.43 12.10
N GLY A 61 1.71 -26.79 10.96
CA GLY A 61 0.76 -25.97 10.20
C GLY A 61 0.52 -24.56 10.76
N ARG A 62 1.22 -24.16 11.84
CA ARG A 62 1.11 -22.78 12.37
C ARG A 62 1.84 -21.80 11.47
N SER A 63 1.19 -20.68 11.13
CA SER A 63 1.81 -19.54 10.44
C SER A 63 2.46 -18.59 11.46
N MET A 64 3.78 -18.51 11.45
CA MET A 64 4.55 -17.59 12.28
C MET A 64 4.90 -16.36 11.44
N TYR A 65 4.52 -15.16 11.88
CA TYR A 65 4.91 -13.92 11.21
C TYR A 65 6.44 -13.84 11.09
N PHE A 66 6.92 -13.42 9.93
CA PHE A 66 8.36 -13.28 9.68
C PHE A 66 8.78 -11.85 9.34
N TYR A 67 8.14 -11.23 8.35
CA TYR A 67 8.30 -9.80 8.04
C TYR A 67 7.19 -9.37 7.07
N SER A 68 7.05 -8.07 6.85
CA SER A 68 6.17 -7.50 5.83
C SER A 68 6.97 -6.77 4.76
N LYS A 69 6.42 -6.71 3.53
CA LYS A 69 6.86 -5.80 2.47
C LYS A 69 5.82 -4.72 2.29
N LEU A 70 6.26 -3.47 2.24
CA LEU A 70 5.41 -2.30 2.01
C LEU A 70 5.69 -1.79 0.59
N SER A 71 4.64 -1.53 -0.20
CA SER A 71 4.82 -1.02 -1.57
C SER A 71 3.64 -0.21 -2.11
N CYS A 72 3.86 0.46 -3.24
CA CYS A 72 2.81 0.85 -4.19
C CYS A 72 2.70 -0.26 -5.23
N MET A 73 1.53 -0.86 -5.39
CA MET A 73 1.33 -2.03 -6.25
C MET A 73 0.22 -1.77 -7.27
N THR A 74 0.50 -2.07 -8.54
CA THR A 74 -0.49 -2.02 -9.62
C THR A 74 -1.39 -3.25 -9.55
N ASN A 75 -2.70 -3.08 -9.79
CA ASN A 75 -3.68 -4.18 -9.78
C ASN A 75 -3.70 -4.97 -8.45
N CYS A 76 -3.46 -4.28 -7.33
CA CYS A 76 -3.47 -4.88 -6.00
C CYS A 76 -4.86 -5.41 -5.65
N LYS A 77 -4.93 -6.67 -5.18
CA LYS A 77 -6.13 -7.29 -4.60
C LYS A 77 -5.75 -8.08 -3.35
N ASP A 78 -6.65 -8.13 -2.39
CA ASP A 78 -6.45 -8.93 -1.18
C ASP A 78 -6.40 -10.42 -1.54
N ILE A 79 -5.26 -11.06 -1.28
CA ILE A 79 -5.00 -12.45 -1.66
C ILE A 79 -4.19 -13.11 -0.55
N ASN A 80 -4.53 -14.37 -0.26
CA ASN A 80 -3.79 -15.20 0.68
C ASN A 80 -3.18 -16.38 -0.08
N PHE A 81 -1.86 -16.39 -0.22
CA PHE A 81 -1.11 -17.43 -0.93
C PHE A 81 -0.49 -18.40 0.08
N LEU A 82 -0.72 -19.69 -0.11
CA LEU A 82 -0.15 -20.76 0.71
C LEU A 82 0.81 -21.60 -0.15
N SER A 83 2.09 -21.59 0.23
CA SER A 83 3.14 -22.49 -0.26
C SER A 83 3.43 -23.57 0.78
N PHE A 84 4.34 -24.49 0.48
CA PHE A 84 4.73 -25.59 1.35
C PHE A 84 5.26 -25.13 2.72
N ASP A 85 6.12 -24.12 2.74
CA ASP A 85 6.81 -23.61 3.94
C ASP A 85 6.48 -22.15 4.26
N ARG A 86 5.62 -21.52 3.46
CA ARG A 86 5.37 -20.08 3.52
C ARG A 86 3.91 -19.75 3.24
N ARG A 87 3.33 -18.87 4.05
CA ARG A 87 2.08 -18.18 3.74
C ARG A 87 2.41 -16.72 3.45
N THR A 88 1.84 -16.16 2.39
CA THR A 88 1.95 -14.74 2.06
C THR A 88 0.56 -14.15 1.97
N GLU A 89 0.30 -13.11 2.74
CA GLU A 89 -0.97 -12.40 2.73
C GLU A 89 -0.75 -11.01 2.15
N LEU A 90 -1.33 -10.75 0.98
CA LEU A 90 -1.34 -9.45 0.34
C LEU A 90 -2.60 -8.70 0.77
N ILE A 91 -2.44 -7.52 1.35
CA ILE A 91 -3.51 -6.61 1.76
C ILE A 91 -3.31 -5.29 1.03
N CYS A 92 -4.38 -4.79 0.43
CA CYS A 92 -4.39 -3.58 -0.37
C CYS A 92 -5.25 -2.50 0.29
N CYS A 93 -4.77 -1.28 0.27
CA CYS A 93 -5.52 -0.14 0.81
C CYS A 93 -5.35 1.10 -0.06
N LYS A 94 -6.36 1.97 0.00
CA LYS A 94 -6.45 3.24 -0.71
C LYS A 94 -7.30 4.22 0.10
N HIS A 95 -7.36 5.48 -0.30
CA HIS A 95 -8.11 6.58 0.31
C HIS A 95 -7.56 7.07 1.66
N LYS A 96 -6.35 6.66 2.05
CA LYS A 96 -5.65 7.14 3.26
C LYS A 96 -4.14 7.10 3.04
N ASN A 97 -3.46 8.23 3.30
CA ASN A 97 -2.00 8.28 3.25
C ASN A 97 -1.39 7.29 4.22
N TYR A 98 -0.37 6.57 3.75
CA TYR A 98 0.39 5.58 4.51
C TYR A 98 -0.47 4.48 5.12
N CYS A 99 -1.61 4.14 4.49
CA CYS A 99 -2.50 3.11 4.98
C CYS A 99 -1.87 1.71 5.01
N ASN A 100 -0.75 1.49 4.31
CA ASN A 100 -0.01 0.24 4.33
C ASN A 100 1.01 0.16 5.47
N LEU A 101 0.89 1.01 6.49
CA LEU A 101 1.53 0.75 7.76
C LEU A 101 0.61 -0.19 8.57
N PRO A 102 1.04 -1.41 8.92
CA PRO A 102 0.23 -2.30 9.74
C PRO A 102 -0.11 -1.62 11.07
N GLU A 103 -1.40 -1.52 11.40
CA GLU A 103 -1.83 -1.04 12.72
C GLU A 103 -1.46 -2.12 13.75
N GLY A 104 -0.52 -1.83 14.66
CA GLY A 104 -0.15 -2.71 15.76
C GLY A 104 1.35 -2.78 16.06
N VAL A 105 1.80 -1.87 16.92
CA VAL A 105 1.98 -2.21 18.34
C VAL A 105 1.17 -1.22 19.16
#